data_AF-A0A0A0U6N4-F1
#
_entry.id   AF-A0A0A0U6N4-F1
#
_cell.length_a   1.000
_cell.length_b   1.000
_cell.length_c   1.000
_cell.angle_alpha   90.00
_cell.angle_beta   90.00
_cell.angle_gamma   90.00
#
_symmetry.space_group_name_H-M   'P 1'
#
loop_
_entity.id
_entity.type
_entity.pdbx_description
1 polymer ?
#
loop_
_entity_poly.entity_id
_entity_poly.type
_entity_poly.pdbx_seq_one_letter_code
_entity_poly.pdbx_strand_id
1 'polypeptide(L)' 'HNVGVKCATITPDEKRVEEFKLKQMWKSPNGTIRNILGGTVFREAIICKNIPRLVSGWVKPIIIGRHAYGDQ' A
#
# COMPACT_ATOMS: atom_id res chain seq x y z
N HIS A 1 20.43 -7.98 5.21
CA HIS A 1 20.00 -6.60 5.57
C HIS A 1 18.53 -6.62 5.99
N ASN A 2 18.10 -5.77 6.92
CA ASN A 2 16.78 -5.89 7.61
C ASN A 2 15.80 -4.73 7.31
N VAL A 3 16.19 -3.73 6.51
CA VAL A 3 15.38 -2.53 6.22
C VAL A 3 15.33 -2.31 4.72
N GLY A 4 14.15 -1.93 4.20
CA GLY A 4 13.94 -1.65 2.78
C GLY A 4 13.02 -0.46 2.55
N VAL A 5 13.26 0.27 1.46
CA VAL A 5 12.40 1.33 0.93
C VAL A 5 11.90 0.89 -0.43
N LYS A 6 10.61 1.10 -0.71
CA LYS A 6 9.97 0.59 -1.93
C LYS A 6 9.15 1.67 -2.64
N CYS A 7 9.39 1.84 -3.94
CA CYS A 7 8.55 2.66 -4.82
C CYS A 7 7.19 1.99 -5.11
N ALA A 8 6.20 2.80 -5.49
CA ALA A 8 4.92 2.30 -5.98
C ALA A 8 5.12 1.45 -7.25
N THR A 9 4.31 0.39 -7.41
CA THR A 9 4.42 -0.57 -8.50
C THR A 9 3.04 -0.94 -9.03
N ILE A 10 2.95 -1.20 -10.33
CA ILE A 10 1.73 -1.66 -10.99
C ILE A 10 1.38 -3.08 -10.52
N THR A 11 0.11 -3.30 -10.19
CA THR A 11 -0.47 -4.64 -10.17
C THR A 11 -1.30 -4.75 -11.43
N PRO A 12 -0.88 -5.53 -12.44
CA PRO A 12 -1.51 -5.50 -13.75
C PRO A 12 -2.91 -6.09 -13.71
N ASP A 13 -3.84 -5.44 -14.39
CA ASP A 13 -5.13 -5.97 -14.84
C ASP A 13 -5.04 -6.29 -16.35
N GLU A 14 -6.14 -6.70 -16.98
CA GLU A 14 -6.17 -7.04 -18.42
C GLU A 14 -5.69 -5.87 -19.30
N LYS A 15 -6.08 -4.64 -18.96
CA LYS A 15 -5.68 -3.44 -19.70
C LYS A 15 -4.18 -3.20 -19.62
N ARG A 16 -3.59 -3.38 -18.43
CA ARG A 16 -2.15 -3.21 -18.22
C ARG A 16 -1.34 -4.33 -18.88
N VAL A 17 -1.89 -5.54 -18.97
CA VAL A 17 -1.27 -6.64 -19.73
C VAL A 17 -1.16 -6.27 -21.21
N GLU A 18 -2.24 -5.74 -21.79
CA GLU A 18 -2.26 -5.28 -23.19
C GLU A 18 -1.32 -4.07 -23.40
N GLU A 19 -1.47 -3.02 -22.58
CA GLU A 19 -0.70 -1.78 -22.68
C GLU A 19 0.82 -2.02 -22.66
N PHE A 20 1.28 -2.88 -21.74
CA PHE A 20 2.71 -3.15 -21.55
C PHE A 20 3.18 -4.44 -22.21
N LYS A 21 2.33 -5.12 -23.01
CA LYS A 21 2.63 -6.39 -23.68
C LYS A 21 3.21 -7.43 -22.71
N LEU A 22 2.58 -7.56 -21.55
CA LEU A 22 3.06 -8.45 -20.50
C LEU A 22 2.78 -9.92 -20.87
N LYS A 23 3.68 -10.82 -20.48
CA LYS A 23 3.49 -12.26 -20.71
C LYS A 23 2.28 -12.84 -19.99
N GLN A 24 1.93 -12.27 -18.83
CA GLN A 24 0.81 -12.70 -18.00
C GLN A 24 0.43 -11.59 -17.01
N MET A 25 -0.71 -11.78 -16.36
CA MET A 25 -1.16 -10.95 -15.24
C MET A 25 -0.40 -11.33 -13.96
N TRP A 26 0.69 -10.60 -13.69
CA TRP A 26 1.52 -10.86 -12.52
C TRP A 26 0.81 -10.50 -11.20
N LYS A 27 1.08 -11.29 -10.15
CA LYS A 27 0.61 -10.98 -8.79
C LYS A 27 1.19 -9.65 -8.29
N SER A 28 0.46 -8.99 -7.39
CA SER A 28 0.91 -7.72 -6.79
C SER A 28 2.27 -7.88 -6.09
N PRO A 29 3.30 -7.11 -6.46
CA PRO A 29 4.59 -7.15 -5.76
C PRO A 29 4.45 -6.85 -4.25
N ASN A 30 3.52 -5.96 -3.88
CA ASN A 30 3.27 -5.65 -2.47
C ASN A 30 2.67 -6.85 -1.71
N GLY A 31 1.71 -7.56 -2.32
CA GLY A 31 1.11 -8.76 -1.73
C GLY A 31 2.13 -9.88 -1.59
N THR A 32 2.95 -10.10 -2.63
CA THR A 32 4.04 -11.09 -2.60
C THR A 32 5.02 -10.83 -1.47
N ILE A 33 5.53 -9.59 -1.33
CA ILE A 33 6.50 -9.25 -0.26
C ILE A 33 5.87 -9.43 1.13
N ARG A 34 4.61 -9.00 1.33
CA ARG A 34 3.91 -9.14 2.62
C ARG A 34 3.70 -10.59 3.02
N ASN A 35 3.34 -11.46 2.08
CA ASN A 35 3.16 -12.88 2.37
C ASN A 35 4.48 -13.57 2.76
N ILE A 36 5.61 -13.09 2.23
CA ILE A 36 6.94 -13.61 2.58
C ILE A 36 7.40 -13.10 3.94
N LEU A 37 7.26 -11.80 4.20
CA LEU A 37 7.77 -11.16 5.42
C LEU A 37 6.81 -11.27 6.63
N GLY A 38 5.51 -11.44 6.38
CA GLY A 38 4.47 -11.31 7.39
C GLY A 38 4.33 -9.88 7.95
N GLY A 39 3.57 -9.75 9.04
CA GLY A 39 3.51 -8.54 9.88
C GLY A 39 2.28 -7.68 9.71
N THR A 40 2.41 -6.40 10.08
CA THR A 40 1.34 -5.41 10.11
C THR A 40 1.79 -4.16 9.34
N VAL A 41 0.93 -3.67 8.44
CA VAL A 41 1.15 -2.39 7.76
C VAL A 41 0.55 -1.28 8.61
N PHE A 42 1.37 -0.32 9.03
CA PHE A 42 0.90 0.89 9.69
C PHE A 42 0.78 2.03 8.68
N ARG A 43 -0.35 2.72 8.68
CA ARG A 43 -0.59 3.91 7.87
C ARG A 43 -0.88 5.10 8.77
N GLU A 44 -0.12 6.16 8.61
CA GLU A 44 -0.30 7.42 9.32
C GLU A 44 -0.50 8.55 8.31
N ALA A 45 -1.40 9.49 8.63
CA ALA A 45 -1.62 10.67 7.82
C ALA A 45 -0.53 11.72 8.07
N ILE A 46 0.00 12.30 7.00
CA ILE A 46 0.85 13.50 7.09
C ILE A 46 -0.07 14.71 7.28
N ILE A 47 0.05 15.40 8.41
CA ILE A 47 -0.78 16.56 8.75
C ILE A 47 -0.05 17.86 8.39
N CYS A 48 -0.64 18.66 7.51
CA CYS A 48 -0.17 20.00 7.15
C CYS A 48 -1.05 21.07 7.79
N LYS A 49 -0.45 22.10 8.40
CA LYS A 49 -1.17 23.17 9.12
C LYS A 49 -2.16 23.95 8.24
N ASN A 50 -1.84 24.10 6.95
CA ASN A 50 -2.60 24.88 5.97
C ASN A 50 -3.63 24.06 5.17
N ILE A 51 -3.77 22.75 5.43
CA ILE A 51 -4.73 21.89 4.74
C ILE A 51 -5.86 21.54 5.69
N PRO A 52 -7.11 21.99 5.43
CA PRO A 52 -8.24 21.68 6.29
C PRO A 52 -8.61 20.19 6.20
N ARG A 53 -9.19 19.66 7.27
CA ARG A 53 -9.62 18.26 7.38
C ARG A 53 -11.12 18.15 7.21
N LEU A 54 -11.58 17.09 6.55
CA LEU A 54 -12.99 16.85 6.27
C LEU A 54 -13.80 16.51 7.52
N VAL A 55 -13.20 15.78 8.47
CA VAL A 55 -13.87 15.42 9.73
C VAL A 55 -13.51 16.44 10.80
N SER A 56 -14.52 17.16 11.29
CA SER A 56 -14.37 18.13 12.37
C SER A 56 -13.90 17.44 13.66
N GLY A 57 -13.03 18.12 14.41
CA GLY A 57 -12.46 17.59 15.66
C GLY A 57 -11.27 16.63 15.51
N TRP A 58 -10.98 16.14 14.31
CA TRP A 58 -9.76 15.35 14.08
C TRP A 58 -8.53 16.26 14.09
N VAL A 59 -7.88 16.38 15.25
CA VAL A 59 -6.72 17.27 15.44
C VAL A 59 -5.37 16.55 15.44
N LYS A 60 -5.36 15.27 15.80
CA LYS A 60 -4.17 14.39 15.85
C LYS A 60 -4.25 13.32 14.76
N PRO A 61 -3.11 12.73 14.31
CA PRO A 61 -3.11 11.63 13.37
C PRO A 61 -3.87 10.42 13.92
N ILE A 62 -4.60 9.74 13.05
CA ILE A 62 -5.17 8.42 13.32
C ILE A 62 -4.33 7.41 12.56
N ILE A 63 -3.80 6.41 13.27
CA ILE A 63 -2.95 5.38 12.69
C ILE A 63 -3.78 4.12 12.47
N ILE A 64 -3.75 3.60 11.25
CA ILE A 64 -4.42 2.34 10.90
C ILE A 64 -3.38 1.23 10.82
N GLY A 65 -3.49 0.26 11.74
CA GLY A 65 -2.76 -1.00 11.67
C GLY A 65 -3.57 -2.03 10.90
N ARG A 66 -3.07 -2.45 9.73
CA ARG A 66 -3.68 -3.50 8.91
C ARG A 66 -2.83 -4.78 9.02
N HIS A 67 -3.45 -5.88 9.42
CA HIS A 67 -2.84 -7.20 9.34
C HIS A 67 -2.46 -7.51 7.88
N ALA A 68 -1.19 -7.86 7.64
CA ALA A 68 -0.64 -7.99 6.30
C ALA A 68 -0.61 -9.43 5.78
N TYR A 69 -1.12 -10.38 6.56
CA TYR A 69 -1.07 -11.81 6.28
C TYR A 69 -2.46 -12.44 6.26
N GLY A 70 -2.74 -13.28 5.27
CA GLY A 70 -4.06 -13.89 5.11
C GLY A 70 -5.14 -12.89 4.69
N ASP A 71 -6.27 -13.45 4.23
CA ASP A 71 -7.44 -12.77 3.68
C ASP A 71 -7.30 -12.18 2.27
N GLN A 72 -8.44 -12.16 1.56
CA GLN A 72 -8.59 -12.10 0.10
C GLN A 72 -8.68 -10.67 -0.44
#